data_AF-A0A1G6M363-F1
#
_entry.id   AF-A0A1G6M363-F1
#
_cell.length_a   1.000
_cell.length_b   1.000
_cell.length_c   1.000
_cell.angle_alpha   90.00
_cell.angle_beta   90.00
_cell.angle_gamma   90.00
#
_symmetry.space_group_name_H-M   'P 1'
#
loop_
_entity.id
_entity.type
_entity.pdbx_description
1 polymer ?
#
loop_
_entity_poly.entity_id
_entity_poly.type
_entity_poly.pdbx_seq_one_letter_code
_entity_poly.pdbx_strand_id
1 'polypeptide(L)'
;MKEKPYMSSQDMLEWLKIGCLAGEARQAAETTKKNAKTDKEREWAKRMAIAATHLGKVTDERLECMDTMQVVSVKRRHEHSSLQLYTSDMLRVEGRTKPERDDITISYDDWCRLGEMALLHCDMCPQGEYVKKCEYRKVWHRCGIPVAREDVKEGECEFCMDNHMQIILPQGQTDRDNRVREMVQKYVKNAELRDEVERNAENDKRLFL
;
A
#
# COMPACT_ATOMS: atom_id res chain seq x y z
N MET A 1 41.26 -27.29 -2.20
CA MET A 1 39.91 -27.88 -2.43
C MET A 1 39.53 -27.57 -3.87
N LYS A 2 39.00 -28.53 -4.65
CA LYS A 2 38.45 -28.19 -5.97
C LYS A 2 37.15 -27.40 -5.73
N GLU A 3 37.10 -26.19 -6.26
CA GLU A 3 35.94 -25.31 -6.13
C GLU A 3 34.75 -25.92 -6.89
N LYS A 4 33.55 -25.85 -6.28
CA LYS A 4 32.36 -26.47 -6.87
C LYS A 4 31.87 -25.62 -8.05
N PRO A 5 31.62 -26.22 -9.22
CA PRO A 5 31.15 -25.50 -10.40
C PRO A 5 29.72 -24.99 -10.27
N TYR A 6 28.93 -25.63 -9.41
CA TYR A 6 27.52 -25.30 -9.17
C TYR A 6 27.31 -24.70 -7.78
N MET A 7 26.60 -23.58 -7.71
CA MET A 7 26.15 -22.96 -6.44
C MET A 7 24.70 -23.27 -6.11
N SER A 8 24.42 -23.49 -4.82
CA SER A 8 23.04 -23.47 -4.33
C SER A 8 22.43 -22.08 -4.49
N SER A 9 21.10 -21.97 -4.53
CA SER A 9 20.41 -20.68 -4.59
C SER A 9 20.77 -19.77 -3.42
N GLN A 10 21.02 -20.33 -2.23
CA GLN A 10 21.39 -19.57 -1.04
C GLN A 10 22.82 -19.03 -1.15
N ASP A 11 23.79 -19.85 -1.59
CA ASP A 11 25.14 -19.37 -1.86
C ASP A 11 25.12 -18.25 -2.91
N MET A 12 24.30 -18.40 -3.95
CA MET A 12 24.15 -17.38 -5.01
C MET A 12 23.68 -16.03 -4.47
N LEU A 13 22.76 -16.03 -3.51
CA LEU A 13 22.32 -14.79 -2.86
C LEU A 13 23.45 -14.16 -2.04
N GLU A 14 24.23 -14.94 -1.28
CA GLU A 14 25.36 -14.41 -0.51
C GLU A 14 26.44 -13.78 -1.41
N TRP A 15 26.76 -14.43 -2.53
CA TRP A 15 27.70 -13.89 -3.50
C TRP A 15 27.19 -12.64 -4.23
N LEU A 16 25.88 -12.59 -4.53
CA LEU A 16 25.27 -11.37 -5.08
C LEU A 16 25.33 -10.21 -4.08
N LYS A 17 25.11 -10.45 -2.77
CA LYS A 17 25.25 -9.43 -1.73
C LYS A 17 26.67 -8.86 -1.66
N ILE A 18 27.69 -9.72 -1.75
CA ILE A 18 29.10 -9.32 -1.78
C ILE A 18 29.39 -8.44 -3.00
N GLY A 19 28.90 -8.84 -4.18
CA GLY A 19 29.03 -8.06 -5.41
C GLY A 19 28.34 -6.68 -5.32
N CYS A 20 27.12 -6.63 -4.79
CA CYS A 20 26.41 -5.37 -4.54
C CYS A 20 27.19 -4.49 -3.54
N LEU A 21 27.67 -5.05 -2.43
CA LEU A 21 28.47 -4.31 -1.44
C LEU A 21 29.75 -3.74 -2.05
N ALA A 22 30.41 -4.46 -2.96
CA ALA A 22 31.58 -3.95 -3.68
C ALA A 22 31.24 -2.72 -4.54
N GLY A 23 30.08 -2.74 -5.22
CA GLY A 23 29.56 -1.61 -5.99
C GLY A 23 29.28 -0.39 -5.10
N GLU A 24 28.54 -0.59 -4.01
CA GLU A 24 28.21 0.48 -3.05
C GLU A 24 29.47 1.07 -2.40
N ALA A 25 30.41 0.22 -1.97
CA ALA A 25 31.68 0.68 -1.39
C ALA A 25 32.51 1.52 -2.39
N ARG A 26 32.47 1.16 -3.69
CA ARG A 26 33.13 1.94 -4.75
C ARG A 26 32.47 3.30 -4.94
N GLN A 27 31.14 3.35 -4.98
CA GLN A 27 30.40 4.61 -5.11
C GLN A 27 30.60 5.52 -3.89
N ALA A 28 30.58 4.96 -2.68
CA ALA A 28 30.86 5.66 -1.44
C ALA A 28 32.29 6.22 -1.43
N ALA A 29 33.28 5.43 -1.89
CA ALA A 29 34.66 5.87 -2.01
C ALA A 29 34.82 7.08 -2.94
N GLU A 30 34.25 7.04 -4.14
CA GLU A 30 34.32 8.13 -5.12
C GLU A 30 33.63 9.41 -4.60
N THR A 31 32.45 9.26 -3.99
CA THR A 31 31.71 10.38 -3.41
C THR A 31 32.49 11.02 -2.27
N THR A 32 33.05 10.21 -1.37
CA THR A 32 33.85 10.67 -0.24
C THR A 32 35.11 11.35 -0.71
N LYS A 33 35.81 10.78 -1.71
CA LYS A 33 37.02 11.36 -2.30
C LYS A 33 36.75 12.74 -2.90
N LYS A 34 35.63 12.90 -3.61
CA LYS A 34 35.23 14.18 -4.22
C LYS A 34 34.93 15.27 -3.19
N ASN A 35 34.36 14.90 -2.04
CA ASN A 35 33.91 15.84 -1.02
C ASN A 35 34.88 15.98 0.16
N ALA A 36 36.01 15.26 0.17
CA ALA A 36 36.93 15.21 1.29
C ALA A 36 37.60 16.57 1.55
N LYS A 37 37.40 17.09 2.77
CA LYS A 37 38.02 18.33 3.25
C LYS A 37 39.19 18.05 4.19
N THR A 38 39.22 16.85 4.77
CA THR A 38 40.24 16.42 5.73
C THR A 38 41.06 15.25 5.20
N ASP A 39 42.28 15.07 5.72
CA ASP A 39 43.12 13.93 5.36
C ASP A 39 42.52 12.59 5.83
N LYS A 40 41.71 12.61 6.89
CA LYS A 40 40.96 11.42 7.35
C LYS A 40 39.92 10.96 6.34
N GLU A 41 39.15 11.88 5.76
CA GLU A 41 38.15 11.54 4.74
C GLU A 41 38.82 10.99 3.46
N ARG A 42 39.98 11.53 3.08
CA ARG A 42 40.77 11.00 1.96
C ARG A 42 41.27 9.58 2.25
N GLU A 43 41.70 9.32 3.48
CA GLU A 43 42.12 7.99 3.92
C GLU A 43 40.95 7.00 3.96
N TRP A 44 39.77 7.43 4.42
CA TRP A 44 38.56 6.62 4.36
C TRP A 44 38.18 6.26 2.93
N ALA A 45 38.21 7.23 2.01
CA ALA A 45 37.96 6.97 0.60
C ALA A 45 38.93 5.94 0.00
N LYS A 46 40.23 6.02 0.33
CA LYS A 46 41.23 5.02 -0.08
C LYS A 46 40.89 3.63 0.46
N ARG A 47 40.59 3.52 1.75
CA ARG A 47 40.25 2.23 2.39
C ARG A 47 38.99 1.61 1.77
N MET A 48 37.96 2.42 1.51
CA MET A 48 36.74 1.96 0.85
C MET A 48 37.01 1.49 -0.59
N ALA A 49 37.85 2.20 -1.35
CA ALA A 49 38.24 1.79 -2.70
C ALA A 49 39.03 0.47 -2.71
N ILE A 50 39.93 0.28 -1.75
CA ILE A 50 40.68 -0.97 -1.57
C ILE A 50 39.72 -2.12 -1.22
N ALA A 51 38.81 -1.92 -0.26
CA ALA A 51 37.80 -2.91 0.11
C ALA A 51 36.93 -3.31 -1.09
N ALA A 52 36.41 -2.33 -1.85
CA ALA A 52 35.63 -2.58 -3.07
C ALA A 52 36.42 -3.41 -4.11
N THR A 53 37.72 -3.15 -4.23
CA THR A 53 38.60 -3.90 -5.15
C THR A 53 38.76 -5.35 -4.71
N HIS A 54 39.00 -5.60 -3.42
CA HIS A 54 39.12 -6.96 -2.91
C HIS A 54 37.82 -7.74 -3.02
N LEU A 55 36.68 -7.13 -2.67
CA LEU A 55 35.37 -7.76 -2.81
C LEU A 55 35.03 -8.08 -4.27
N GLY A 56 35.37 -7.16 -5.20
CA GLY A 56 35.23 -7.39 -6.63
C GLY A 56 36.04 -8.59 -7.10
N LYS A 57 37.34 -8.65 -6.78
CA LYS A 57 38.22 -9.77 -7.16
C LYS A 57 37.70 -11.12 -6.68
N VAL A 58 37.29 -11.20 -5.42
CA VAL A 58 36.77 -12.45 -4.84
C VAL A 58 35.48 -12.89 -5.55
N THR A 59 34.65 -11.93 -5.99
CA THR A 59 33.43 -12.21 -6.78
C THR A 59 33.77 -12.66 -8.20
N ASP A 60 34.75 -12.04 -8.85
CA ASP A 60 35.21 -12.38 -10.20
C ASP A 60 35.85 -13.78 -10.21
N GLU A 61 36.75 -14.08 -9.27
CA GLU A 61 37.35 -15.41 -9.08
C GLU A 61 36.25 -16.47 -8.90
N ARG A 62 35.19 -16.15 -8.14
CA ARG A 62 34.07 -17.09 -7.96
C ARG A 62 33.30 -17.34 -9.25
N LEU A 63 33.09 -16.31 -10.08
CA LEU A 63 32.41 -16.39 -11.37
C LEU A 63 33.20 -17.21 -12.39
N GLU A 64 34.52 -17.11 -12.39
CA GLU A 64 35.42 -17.88 -13.27
C GLU A 64 35.28 -19.40 -13.05
N CYS A 65 34.95 -19.79 -11.82
CA CYS A 65 34.77 -21.18 -11.44
C CYS A 65 33.35 -21.71 -11.67
N MET A 66 32.44 -20.94 -12.29
CA MET A 66 31.07 -21.35 -12.59
C MET A 66 30.90 -21.90 -14.02
N ASP A 67 29.95 -22.81 -14.20
CA ASP A 67 29.53 -23.23 -15.53
C ASP A 67 28.91 -22.06 -16.32
N THR A 68 29.11 -22.04 -17.64
CA THR A 68 28.67 -20.96 -18.54
C THR A 68 27.19 -20.59 -18.37
N MET A 69 26.32 -21.58 -18.12
CA MET A 69 24.89 -21.36 -17.84
C MET A 69 24.63 -20.64 -16.51
N GLN A 70 25.39 -20.97 -15.47
CA GLN A 70 25.27 -20.29 -14.16
C GLN A 70 25.80 -18.86 -14.23
N VAL A 71 26.90 -18.62 -14.94
CA VAL A 71 27.45 -17.26 -15.15
C VAL A 71 26.40 -16.33 -15.77
N VAL A 72 25.69 -16.80 -16.82
CA VAL A 72 24.63 -16.01 -17.46
C VAL A 72 23.49 -15.73 -16.48
N SER A 73 23.10 -16.72 -15.66
CA SER A 73 22.07 -16.54 -14.62
C SER A 73 22.49 -15.50 -13.58
N VAL A 74 23.73 -15.55 -13.10
CA VAL A 74 24.26 -14.62 -12.08
C VAL A 74 24.40 -13.22 -12.64
N LYS A 75 24.93 -13.04 -13.86
CA LYS A 75 25.03 -11.72 -14.52
C LYS A 75 23.65 -11.08 -14.69
N ARG A 76 22.68 -11.84 -15.20
CA ARG A 76 21.30 -11.37 -15.34
C ARG A 76 20.68 -10.98 -13.99
N ARG A 77 20.92 -11.78 -12.93
CA ARG A 77 20.44 -11.43 -11.58
C ARG A 77 21.14 -10.19 -11.04
N HIS A 78 22.43 -10.04 -11.26
CA HIS A 78 23.20 -8.87 -10.80
C HIS A 78 22.71 -7.59 -11.47
N GLU A 79 22.47 -7.60 -12.78
CA GLU A 79 21.92 -6.46 -13.53
C GLU A 79 20.51 -6.06 -13.07
N HIS A 80 19.72 -7.01 -12.57
CA HIS A 80 18.34 -6.78 -12.11
C HIS A 80 18.20 -6.69 -10.58
N SER A 81 19.28 -6.87 -9.82
CA SER A 81 19.25 -6.79 -8.35
C SER A 81 19.73 -5.42 -7.91
N SER A 82 18.81 -4.61 -7.39
CA SER A 82 19.15 -3.39 -6.65
C SER A 82 19.13 -3.68 -5.16
N LEU A 83 20.19 -3.30 -4.45
CA LEU A 83 20.22 -3.38 -2.99
C LEU A 83 19.41 -2.21 -2.44
N GLN A 84 18.20 -2.46 -1.97
CA GLN A 84 17.42 -1.46 -1.24
C GLN A 84 17.70 -1.61 0.25
N LEU A 85 18.47 -0.68 0.80
CA LEU A 85 18.69 -0.57 2.24
C LEU A 85 17.53 0.23 2.85
N TYR A 86 16.73 -0.45 3.67
CA TYR A 86 15.69 0.18 4.47
C TYR A 86 16.22 0.41 5.88
N THR A 87 16.07 1.63 6.39
CA THR A 87 16.32 1.93 7.79
C THR A 87 14.99 1.87 8.53
N SER A 88 14.90 1.03 9.56
CA SER A 88 13.73 1.04 10.47
C SER A 88 13.71 2.32 11.32
N ASP A 89 14.86 2.96 11.47
CA ASP A 89 15.01 4.20 12.21
C ASP A 89 14.73 5.40 11.31
N MET A 90 13.91 6.31 11.82
CA MET A 90 13.76 7.66 11.28
C MET A 90 15.12 8.38 11.39
N LEU A 91 15.97 8.25 10.37
CA LEU A 91 17.16 9.08 10.25
C LEU A 91 16.70 10.54 10.27
N ARG A 92 17.00 11.26 11.37
CA ARG A 92 16.82 12.71 11.42
C ARG A 92 17.82 13.33 10.45
N VAL A 93 17.42 13.48 9.20
CA VAL A 93 18.16 14.30 8.24
C VAL A 93 17.84 15.75 8.59
N GLU A 94 18.71 16.38 9.38
CA GLU A 94 18.68 17.85 9.53
C GLU A 94 18.76 18.48 8.13
N GLY A 95 17.68 19.14 7.70
CA GLY A 95 17.70 20.02 6.53
C GLY A 95 17.04 19.54 5.24
N ARG A 96 16.31 18.41 5.19
CA ARG A 96 15.42 18.12 4.04
C ARG A 96 13.95 18.35 4.40
N THR A 97 13.39 19.44 3.85
CA THR A 97 11.96 19.66 3.75
C THR A 97 11.32 18.56 2.90
N LYS A 98 10.42 17.80 3.54
CA LYS A 98 9.62 16.66 3.04
C LYS A 98 10.39 15.34 2.81
N PRO A 99 9.99 14.24 3.47
CA PRO A 99 10.31 12.91 2.96
C PRO A 99 9.59 12.73 1.62
N GLU A 100 10.35 12.41 0.56
CA GLU A 100 9.78 11.92 -0.69
C GLU A 100 9.31 10.48 -0.43
N ARG A 101 7.97 10.35 -0.40
CA ARG A 101 7.18 9.12 -0.23
C ARG A 101 7.18 8.55 1.19
N ASP A 102 6.12 8.90 1.91
CA ASP A 102 5.57 8.09 2.99
C ASP A 102 5.02 6.79 2.39
N ASP A 103 5.90 5.83 2.07
CA ASP A 103 5.47 4.47 1.78
C ASP A 103 5.02 3.85 3.10
N ILE A 104 3.74 4.06 3.44
CA ILE A 104 3.12 3.49 4.63
C ILE A 104 3.20 1.97 4.48
N THR A 105 4.10 1.36 5.25
CA THR A 105 4.20 -0.09 5.32
C THR A 105 3.13 -0.58 6.28
N ILE A 106 2.06 -1.13 5.72
CA ILE A 106 0.95 -1.71 6.47
C ILE A 106 1.15 -3.23 6.49
N SER A 107 0.92 -3.87 7.64
CA SER A 107 0.86 -5.33 7.70
C SER A 107 -0.12 -5.86 6.64
N TYR A 108 0.19 -6.95 5.96
CA TYR A 108 -0.72 -7.53 4.96
C TYR A 108 -2.08 -7.83 5.57
N ASP A 109 -2.12 -8.36 6.79
CA ASP A 109 -3.37 -8.67 7.50
C ASP A 109 -4.14 -7.38 7.83
N ASP A 110 -3.46 -6.32 8.25
CA ASP A 110 -4.10 -5.01 8.50
C ASP A 110 -4.59 -4.37 7.20
N TRP A 111 -3.87 -4.57 6.10
CA TRP A 111 -4.26 -4.10 4.77
C TRP A 111 -5.49 -4.85 4.24
N CYS A 112 -5.51 -6.18 4.37
CA CYS A 112 -6.67 -6.99 4.04
C CYS A 112 -7.88 -6.61 4.89
N ARG A 113 -7.70 -6.42 6.20
CA ARG A 113 -8.76 -5.99 7.12
C ARG A 113 -9.27 -4.59 6.79
N LEU A 114 -8.38 -3.65 6.43
CA LEU A 114 -8.76 -2.32 5.95
C LEU A 114 -9.53 -2.41 4.62
N GLY A 115 -9.11 -3.31 3.72
CA GLY A 115 -9.82 -3.62 2.48
C GLY A 115 -11.22 -4.16 2.73
N GLU A 116 -11.37 -5.14 3.62
CA GLU A 116 -12.65 -5.72 4.04
C GLU A 116 -13.56 -4.69 4.71
N MET A 117 -13.02 -3.85 5.60
CA MET A 117 -13.77 -2.74 6.20
C MET A 117 -14.20 -1.71 5.15
N ALA A 118 -13.34 -1.36 4.20
CA ALA A 118 -13.68 -0.44 3.13
C ALA A 118 -14.75 -1.00 2.19
N LEU A 119 -14.78 -2.33 1.97
CA LEU A 119 -15.84 -3.01 1.24
C LEU A 119 -17.17 -2.98 2.00
N LEU A 120 -17.15 -3.26 3.31
CA LEU A 120 -18.35 -3.18 4.17
C LEU A 120 -18.94 -1.77 4.24
N HIS A 121 -18.15 -0.75 3.92
CA HIS A 121 -18.56 0.66 3.86
C HIS A 121 -18.55 1.23 2.43
N CYS A 122 -18.57 0.39 1.39
CA CYS A 122 -18.75 0.82 0.00
C CYS A 122 -20.21 1.22 -0.25
N ASP A 123 -20.65 2.27 0.43
CA ASP A 123 -22.00 2.82 0.32
C ASP A 123 -22.06 3.98 -0.68
N MET A 124 -20.91 4.59 -1.00
CA MET A 124 -20.81 5.80 -1.82
C MET A 124 -20.65 5.54 -3.32
N CYS A 125 -20.88 4.33 -3.81
CA CYS A 125 -20.79 4.05 -5.23
C CYS A 125 -22.06 4.59 -5.95
N PRO A 126 -21.97 5.58 -6.85
CA PRO A 126 -23.13 6.10 -7.56
C PRO A 126 -23.77 5.10 -8.54
N GLN A 127 -23.16 3.92 -8.74
CA GLN A 127 -23.52 2.88 -9.73
C GLN A 127 -23.74 3.46 -11.15
N GLY A 128 -24.24 2.65 -12.08
CA GLY A 128 -24.46 3.01 -13.48
C GLY A 128 -23.18 3.28 -14.29
N GLU A 129 -23.20 4.35 -15.08
CA GLU A 129 -22.10 4.74 -15.98
C GLU A 129 -20.79 5.08 -15.24
N TYR A 130 -20.87 5.36 -13.94
CA TYR A 130 -19.75 5.79 -13.11
C TYR A 130 -18.94 4.62 -12.53
N VAL A 131 -19.46 3.38 -12.57
CA VAL A 131 -18.76 2.19 -12.06
C VAL A 131 -17.41 2.01 -12.76
N LYS A 132 -17.38 2.19 -14.10
CA LYS A 132 -16.15 2.09 -14.91
C LYS A 132 -15.10 3.16 -14.54
N LYS A 133 -15.53 4.28 -13.96
CA LYS A 133 -14.66 5.41 -13.55
C LYS A 133 -14.33 5.40 -12.05
N CYS A 134 -14.87 4.47 -11.27
CA CYS A 134 -14.65 4.41 -9.83
C CYS A 134 -13.17 4.10 -9.51
N GLU A 135 -12.48 5.02 -8.83
CA GLU A 135 -11.08 4.84 -8.43
C GLU A 135 -10.92 3.75 -7.37
N TYR A 136 -11.87 3.64 -6.43
CA TYR A 136 -11.88 2.57 -5.43
C TYR A 136 -11.96 1.19 -6.07
N ARG A 137 -12.85 1.00 -7.05
CA ARG A 137 -12.96 -0.24 -7.83
C ARG A 137 -11.63 -0.62 -8.49
N LYS A 138 -10.93 0.35 -9.09
CA LYS A 138 -9.60 0.12 -9.69
C LYS A 138 -8.54 -0.26 -8.66
N VAL A 139 -8.61 0.32 -7.45
CA VAL A 139 -7.69 -0.02 -6.36
C VAL A 139 -7.96 -1.43 -5.85
N TRP A 140 -9.23 -1.80 -5.62
CA TRP A 140 -9.58 -3.13 -5.11
C TRP A 140 -9.18 -4.27 -6.06
N HIS A 141 -9.38 -4.09 -7.37
CA HIS A 141 -8.86 -5.01 -8.38
C HIS A 141 -7.34 -5.13 -8.35
N ARG A 142 -6.63 -4.00 -8.24
CA ARG A 142 -5.15 -4.00 -8.14
C ARG A 142 -4.65 -4.68 -6.87
N CYS A 143 -5.41 -4.61 -5.80
CA CYS A 143 -5.08 -5.21 -4.51
C CYS A 143 -5.50 -6.68 -4.40
N GLY A 144 -6.15 -7.26 -5.42
CA GLY A 144 -6.56 -8.66 -5.42
C GLY A 144 -7.65 -8.97 -4.39
N ILE A 145 -8.44 -7.98 -4.00
CA ILE A 145 -9.54 -8.16 -3.06
C ILE A 145 -10.62 -9.02 -3.73
N PRO A 146 -11.17 -10.05 -3.06
CA PRO A 146 -12.26 -10.85 -3.61
C PRO A 146 -13.49 -10.00 -3.93
N VAL A 147 -14.14 -10.29 -5.05
CA VAL A 147 -15.41 -9.64 -5.42
C VAL A 147 -16.52 -10.12 -4.48
N ALA A 148 -17.44 -9.23 -4.15
CA ALA A 148 -18.55 -9.54 -3.24
C ALA A 148 -19.69 -10.25 -3.96
N ARG A 149 -19.85 -10.01 -5.27
CA ARG A 149 -20.90 -10.60 -6.12
C ARG A 149 -20.33 -10.97 -7.48
N GLU A 150 -20.69 -12.16 -7.97
CA GLU A 150 -20.24 -12.67 -9.26
C GLU A 150 -21.28 -12.42 -10.37
N ASP A 151 -22.55 -12.23 -10.02
CA ASP A 151 -23.70 -12.06 -10.90
C ASP A 151 -24.09 -10.58 -11.13
N VAL A 152 -23.13 -9.80 -11.61
CA VAL A 152 -23.25 -8.33 -11.70
C VAL A 152 -23.77 -7.90 -13.07
N LYS A 153 -24.82 -7.07 -13.11
CA LYS A 153 -25.36 -6.52 -14.37
C LYS A 153 -24.55 -5.31 -14.85
N GLU A 154 -24.72 -4.96 -16.13
CA GLU A 154 -24.07 -3.78 -16.68
C GLU A 154 -24.51 -2.51 -15.94
N GLY A 155 -23.54 -1.82 -15.31
CA GLY A 155 -23.78 -0.65 -14.47
C GLY A 155 -23.85 -0.95 -12.97
N GLU A 156 -23.75 -2.20 -12.54
CA GLU A 156 -23.64 -2.55 -11.12
C GLU A 156 -22.17 -2.74 -10.72
N CYS A 157 -21.85 -2.50 -9.45
CA CYS A 157 -20.51 -2.70 -8.90
C CYS A 157 -20.40 -4.09 -8.24
N GLU A 158 -19.38 -4.84 -8.60
CA GLU A 158 -19.08 -6.19 -8.08
C GLU A 158 -18.61 -6.22 -6.63
N PHE A 159 -18.25 -5.05 -6.08
CA PHE A 159 -17.76 -4.88 -4.71
C PHE A 159 -18.79 -4.28 -3.76
N CYS A 160 -19.92 -3.79 -4.27
CA CYS A 160 -20.99 -3.21 -3.45
C CYS A 160 -22.01 -4.29 -3.13
N MET A 161 -22.40 -4.43 -1.85
CA MET A 161 -23.41 -5.41 -1.44
C MET A 161 -24.83 -4.94 -1.75
N ASP A 162 -25.06 -3.62 -1.79
CA ASP A 162 -26.36 -3.01 -2.04
C ASP A 162 -26.52 -2.60 -3.52
N ASN A 163 -27.68 -2.88 -4.13
CA ASN A 163 -28.02 -2.49 -5.52
C ASN A 163 -28.72 -1.12 -5.62
N HIS A 164 -28.61 -0.30 -4.59
CA HIS A 164 -29.26 1.01 -4.54
C HIS A 164 -28.24 2.11 -4.84
N MET A 165 -28.49 2.89 -5.90
CA MET A 165 -27.77 4.13 -6.16
C MET A 165 -27.93 5.08 -4.97
N GLN A 166 -26.81 5.46 -4.34
CA GLN A 166 -26.80 6.50 -3.32
C GLN A 166 -26.27 7.80 -3.94
N ILE A 167 -27.07 8.87 -3.87
CA ILE A 167 -26.66 10.20 -4.34
C ILE A 167 -26.04 10.94 -3.16
N ILE A 168 -24.79 11.36 -3.28
CA ILE A 168 -24.15 12.27 -2.32
C ILE A 168 -24.67 13.68 -2.62
N LEU A 169 -25.37 14.26 -1.64
CA LEU A 169 -25.85 15.63 -1.73
C LEU A 169 -24.72 16.61 -1.36
N PRO A 170 -24.77 17.88 -1.82
CA PRO A 170 -23.72 18.88 -1.54
C PRO A 170 -23.38 19.08 -0.05
N GLN A 171 -24.29 18.68 0.84
CA GLN A 171 -24.16 18.75 2.30
C GLN A 171 -23.37 17.57 2.90
N GLY A 172 -22.87 16.63 2.09
CA GLY A 172 -22.11 15.47 2.54
C GLY A 172 -22.95 14.32 3.11
N GLN A 173 -24.27 14.39 2.97
CA GLN A 173 -25.21 13.33 3.35
C GLN A 173 -25.65 12.54 2.12
N THR A 174 -25.99 11.27 2.30
CA THR A 174 -26.57 10.45 1.22
C THR A 174 -28.08 10.67 1.11
N ASP A 175 -28.66 10.42 -0.07
CA ASP A 175 -30.11 10.43 -0.23
C ASP A 175 -30.81 9.39 0.66
N ARG A 176 -30.14 8.27 0.97
CA ARG A 176 -30.58 7.28 1.95
C ARG A 176 -30.69 7.89 3.35
N ASP A 177 -29.68 8.64 3.80
CA ASP A 177 -29.71 9.31 5.11
C ASP A 177 -30.89 10.28 5.21
N ASN A 178 -31.15 11.04 4.15
CA ASN A 178 -32.29 11.95 4.11
C ASN A 178 -33.63 11.22 4.07
N ARG A 179 -33.77 10.14 3.30
CA ARG A 179 -35.00 9.32 3.30
C ARG A 179 -35.26 8.67 4.66
N VAL A 180 -34.22 8.15 5.31
CA VAL A 180 -34.33 7.58 6.66
C VAL A 180 -34.74 8.68 7.65
N ARG A 181 -34.14 9.86 7.56
CA ARG A 181 -34.47 11.00 8.44
C ARG A 181 -35.91 11.50 8.23
N GLU A 182 -36.36 11.62 6.99
CA GLU A 182 -37.75 11.97 6.65
C GLU A 182 -38.73 10.90 7.14
N MET A 183 -38.38 9.62 6.98
CA MET A 183 -39.20 8.51 7.45
C MET A 183 -39.32 8.53 8.98
N VAL A 184 -38.22 8.70 9.70
CA VAL A 184 -38.21 8.83 11.17
C VAL A 184 -39.04 10.04 11.61
N GLN A 185 -38.87 11.21 10.97
CA GLN A 185 -39.68 12.40 11.25
C GLN A 185 -41.18 12.16 11.02
N LYS A 186 -41.54 11.44 9.96
CA LYS A 186 -42.93 11.08 9.67
C LYS A 186 -43.51 10.14 10.71
N TYR A 187 -42.73 9.15 11.17
CA TYR A 187 -43.16 8.24 12.24
C TYR A 187 -43.33 8.97 13.58
N VAL A 188 -42.39 9.85 13.95
CA VAL A 188 -42.49 10.67 15.17
C VAL A 188 -43.72 11.58 15.10
N LYS A 189 -43.92 12.29 13.99
CA LYS A 189 -45.08 13.16 13.80
C LYS A 189 -46.41 12.39 13.83
N ASN A 190 -46.44 11.18 13.28
CA ASN A 190 -47.62 10.31 13.36
C ASN A 190 -47.89 9.80 14.79
N ALA A 191 -46.85 9.58 15.60
CA ALA A 191 -47.02 9.22 17.01
C ALA A 191 -47.57 10.41 17.82
N GLU A 192 -47.03 11.62 17.62
CA GLU A 192 -47.53 12.84 18.26
C GLU A 192 -49.01 13.12 17.92
N LEU A 193 -49.39 12.92 16.65
CA LEU A 193 -50.78 13.04 16.19
C LEU A 193 -51.70 12.00 16.85
N ARG A 194 -51.23 10.78 17.09
CA ARG A 194 -52.01 9.77 17.83
C ARG A 194 -52.23 10.18 19.28
N ASP A 195 -51.17 10.63 19.95
CA ASP A 195 -51.27 11.10 21.33
C ASP A 195 -52.18 12.34 21.47
N GLU A 196 -52.23 13.19 20.45
CA GLU A 196 -53.15 14.33 20.40
C GLU A 196 -54.61 13.90 20.18
N VAL A 197 -54.86 12.94 19.29
CA VAL A 197 -56.21 12.38 19.08
C VAL A 197 -56.71 11.66 20.32
N GLU A 198 -55.87 10.91 21.02
CA GLU A 198 -56.23 10.22 22.27
C GLU A 198 -56.56 11.21 23.39
N ARG A 199 -55.76 12.27 23.55
CA ARG A 199 -56.06 13.36 24.50
C ARG A 199 -57.36 14.08 24.18
N ASN A 200 -57.64 14.35 22.90
CA ASN A 200 -58.89 14.98 22.49
C ASN A 200 -60.09 14.04 22.72
N ALA A 201 -59.94 12.73 22.46
CA ALA A 201 -60.97 11.74 22.75
C ALA A 201 -61.25 11.57 24.25
N GLU A 202 -60.23 11.70 25.12
CA GLU A 202 -60.41 11.73 26.57
C GLU A 202 -61.09 13.02 27.06
N ASN A 203 -60.75 14.16 26.47
CA ASN A 203 -61.39 15.44 26.79
C ASN A 203 -62.86 15.46 26.35
N ASP A 204 -63.17 14.92 25.17
CA ASP A 204 -64.55 14.78 24.70
C ASP A 204 -65.36 13.85 25.62
N LYS A 205 -64.79 12.72 26.07
CA LYS A 205 -65.46 11.84 27.04
C LYS A 205 -65.75 12.53 28.38
N ARG A 206 -64.92 13.50 28.80
CA ARG A 206 -65.15 14.29 30.02
C ARG A 206 -66.22 15.37 29.85
N LEU A 207 -66.52 15.80 28.63
CA LEU A 207 -67.56 16.79 28.34
C LEU A 207 -68.98 16.19 28.27
N PHE A 208 -69.09 14.85 28.21
CA PHE A 208 -70.35 14.10 28.14
C PHE A 208 -70.68 13.30 29.43
N LEU A 209 -70.01 13.61 30.55
CA LEU A 209 -70.33 13.17 31.91
C LEU A 209 -70.69 14.38 32.78
#